data_AF-A0AAD0PUF5-F1
#
_entry.id   AF-A0AAD0PUF5-F1
#
_cell.length_a   1.000
_cell.length_b   1.000
_cell.length_c   1.000
_cell.angle_alpha   90.00
_cell.angle_beta   90.00
_cell.angle_gamma   90.00
#
_symmetry.space_group_name_H-M   'P 1'
#
loop_
_entity.id
_entity.type
_entity.pdbx_description
1 polymer ?
#
loop_
_entity_poly.entity_id
_entity_poly.type
_entity_poly.pdbx_seq_one_letter_code
_entity_poly.pdbx_strand_id
1 'polypeptide(L)' 'MPRQNEEEALAQRVREAYAKTGDCNPEYEQLFDELSQMRAKNMAQSFRQQRGKPDHSPTPYDR' A
#
# COMPACT_ATOMS: atom_id res chain seq x y z
N MET A 1 -1.85 -14.81 10.12
CA MET A 1 -2.31 -13.40 10.05
C MET A 1 -1.11 -12.44 10.13
N PRO A 2 -0.23 -12.30 9.10
CA PRO A 2 0.91 -11.38 9.17
C PRO A 2 0.77 -10.07 8.38
N ARG A 3 -0.13 -9.99 7.39
CA ARG A 3 -0.18 -8.85 6.44
C ARG A 3 -0.61 -7.51 7.04
N GLN A 4 -1.42 -7.52 8.10
CA GLN A 4 -1.87 -6.29 8.76
C GLN A 4 -0.71 -5.60 9.50
N ASN A 5 0.20 -6.37 10.09
CA ASN A 5 1.34 -5.81 10.83
C ASN A 5 2.36 -5.14 9.90
N GLU A 6 2.55 -5.66 8.69
CA GLU A 6 3.48 -5.09 7.71
C GLU A 6 2.96 -3.75 7.16
N GLU A 7 1.66 -3.64 6.88
CA GLU A 7 1.05 -2.39 6.42
C GLU A 7 1.08 -1.30 7.49
N GLU A 8 0.77 -1.66 8.73
CA GLU A 8 0.81 -0.74 9.86
C GLU A 8 2.24 -0.26 10.15
N ALA A 9 3.22 -1.15 10.10
CA ALA A 9 4.63 -0.80 10.28
C ALA A 9 5.11 0.15 9.17
N LEU A 10 4.79 -0.13 7.91
CA LEU A 10 5.18 0.73 6.79
C LEU A 10 4.47 2.10 6.87
N ALA A 11 3.18 2.11 7.22
CA ALA A 11 2.42 3.34 7.42
C ALA A 11 2.98 4.21 8.54
N GLN A 12 3.47 3.59 9.62
CA GLN A 12 4.13 4.32 10.70
C GLN A 12 5.45 4.94 10.23
N ARG A 13 6.27 4.20 9.48
CA ARG A 13 7.52 4.73 8.89
C ARG A 13 7.28 5.89 7.92
N VAL A 14 6.23 5.81 7.10
CA VAL A 14 5.81 6.92 6.20
C VAL A 14 5.46 8.17 7.02
N ARG A 15 4.70 8.03 8.11
CA ARG A 15 4.34 9.17 8.98
C ARG A 15 5.56 9.79 9.65
N GLU A 16 6.50 8.95 10.10
CA GLU A 16 7.76 9.42 10.69
C GLU A 16 8.65 10.13 9.67
N ALA A 17 8.75 9.61 8.44
CA ALA A 17 9.48 10.26 7.36
C ALA A 17 8.85 11.61 6.98
N TYR A 18 7.51 11.67 6.89
CA TYR A 18 6.79 12.92 6.64
C TYR A 18 7.02 13.96 7.75
N ALA A 19 6.99 13.53 9.02
CA ALA A 19 7.13 14.42 10.17
C ALA A 19 8.55 15.00 10.33
N LYS A 20 9.57 14.37 9.75
CA LYS A 20 10.99 14.78 9.87
C LYS A 20 11.36 15.98 9.01
N THR A 21 10.61 16.26 7.94
CA THR A 21 11.08 17.15 6.86
C THR A 21 10.03 18.20 6.52
N GLY A 22 10.42 19.47 6.61
CA GLY A 22 9.63 20.61 6.14
C GLY A 22 9.78 20.92 4.64
N ASP A 23 10.33 19.97 3.86
CA ASP A 23 10.59 20.08 2.42
C ASP A 23 10.55 18.68 1.76
N CYS A 24 10.75 18.59 0.43
CA CYS A 24 10.76 17.32 -0.32
C CYS A 24 11.67 16.26 0.32
N ASN A 25 11.08 15.12 0.71
CA ASN A 25 11.77 14.01 1.35
C ASN A 25 11.70 12.75 0.46
N PRO A 26 12.80 12.38 -0.22
CA PRO A 26 12.85 11.19 -1.06
C PRO A 26 12.56 9.88 -0.31
N GLU A 27 12.88 9.83 0.99
CA GLU A 27 12.59 8.66 1.83
C GLU A 27 11.08 8.53 2.07
N TYR A 28 10.39 9.66 2.28
CA TYR A 28 8.93 9.68 2.36
C TYR A 28 8.30 9.22 1.04
N GLU A 29 8.76 9.73 -0.10
CA GLU A 29 8.21 9.36 -1.42
C GLU A 29 8.35 7.86 -1.70
N GLN A 30 9.54 7.29 -1.45
CA GLN A 30 9.78 5.85 -1.63
C GLN A 30 8.88 5.00 -0.72
N LEU A 31 8.80 5.36 0.57
CA LEU A 31 7.97 4.63 1.53
C LEU A 31 6.47 4.78 1.21
N PHE A 32 6.06 5.95 0.72
CA PHE A 32 4.69 6.21 0.32
C PHE A 32 4.30 5.40 -0.91
N ASP A 33 5.18 5.31 -1.92
CA ASP A 33 4.95 4.50 -3.12
C ASP A 33 4.85 3.01 -2.76
N GLU A 34 5.73 2.51 -1.89
CA GLU A 34 5.69 1.13 -1.41
C GLU A 34 4.37 0.84 -0.66
N LEU A 35 3.94 1.74 0.23
CA LEU A 35 2.66 1.62 0.96
C LEU A 35 1.47 1.63 -0.01
N SER A 36 1.50 2.53 -1.00
CA SER A 36 0.46 2.70 -2.01
C SER A 36 0.31 1.44 -2.87
N GLN A 37 1.41 0.86 -3.34
CA GLN A 37 1.41 -0.39 -4.09
C GLN A 37 0.88 -1.56 -3.26
N MET A 38 1.27 -1.65 -1.98
CA MET A 38 0.80 -2.73 -1.12
C MET A 38 -0.71 -2.64 -0.87
N ARG A 39 -1.22 -1.43 -0.59
CA ARG A 39 -2.66 -1.19 -0.47
C ARG A 39 -3.41 -1.49 -1.76
N ALA A 40 -2.87 -1.10 -2.92
CA ALA A 40 -3.48 -1.39 -4.21
C ALA A 40 -3.60 -2.91 -4.45
N LYS A 41 -2.56 -3.69 -4.15
CA LYS A 41 -2.59 -5.16 -4.23
C LYS A 41 -3.64 -5.76 -3.30
N ASN A 42 -3.72 -5.28 -2.06
CA ASN A 42 -4.72 -5.72 -1.09
C ASN A 42 -6.14 -5.41 -1.59
N MET A 43 -6.38 -4.20 -2.09
CA MET A 43 -7.67 -3.79 -2.67
C MET A 43 -8.04 -4.61 -3.90
N ALA A 44 -7.08 -4.89 -4.79
CA ALA A 44 -7.29 -5.77 -5.96
C ALA A 44 -7.71 -7.17 -5.53
N GLN A 45 -7.01 -7.76 -4.55
CA GLN A 45 -7.35 -9.08 -4.01
C GLN A 45 -8.75 -9.09 -3.38
N SER A 46 -9.07 -8.11 -2.53
CA SER A 46 -10.39 -8.00 -1.92
C SER A 46 -11.49 -7.80 -2.97
N PHE A 47 -11.25 -6.99 -4.02
CA PHE A 47 -12.20 -6.80 -5.10
C PHE A 47 -12.49 -8.11 -5.85
N ARG A 48 -11.44 -8.90 -6.14
CA ARG A 48 -11.59 -10.20 -6.80
C ARG A 48 -12.39 -11.18 -5.94
N GLN A 49 -12.04 -11.28 -4.66
CA GLN A 49 -12.74 -12.14 -3.71
C GLN A 49 -14.22 -11.77 -3.56
N GLN A 50 -14.53 -10.47 -3.39
CA GLN A 50 -15.91 -9.99 -3.26
C GLN A 50 -16.76 -10.25 -4.51
N ARG A 51 -16.13 -10.31 -5.70
CA ARG A 51 -16.82 -10.56 -6.96
C ARG A 51 -16.72 -12.00 -7.46
N GLY A 52 -16.12 -12.90 -6.67
CA GLY A 52 -15.88 -14.29 -7.08
C GLY A 52 -15.03 -14.40 -8.35
N LYS A 53 -14.15 -13.43 -8.59
CA LYS A 53 -13.32 -13.39 -9.80
C LYS A 53 -12.00 -14.13 -9.59
N PRO A 54 -11.44 -14.76 -10.65
CA PRO A 54 -10.10 -15.33 -10.62
C PRO A 54 -9.03 -14.31 -10.21
N ASP A 55 -7.95 -14.79 -9.58
CA ASP A 55 -6.85 -13.96 -9.05
C ASP A 55 -6.14 -13.08 -10.10
N HIS A 56 -6.22 -13.48 -11.37
CA HIS A 56 -5.66 -12.80 -12.53
C HIS A 56 -6.67 -11.90 -13.24
N SER A 57 -7.87 -11.75 -12.70
CA SER A 57 -8.87 -10.86 -13.29
C SER A 57 -8.45 -9.41 -13.13
N PRO A 58 -8.59 -8.58 -14.18
CA PRO A 58 -8.26 -7.17 -14.12
C PRO A 58 -9.14 -6.46 -13.09
N THR A 59 -8.52 -5.57 -12.32
CA THR A 59 -9.14 -4.71 -11.33
C THR A 59 -8.74 -3.26 -11.57
N PRO A 60 -9.55 -2.28 -11.11
CA PRO A 60 -9.19 -0.86 -11.17
C PRO A 60 -7.92 -0.49 -10.36
N TYR A 61 -7.38 -1.45 -9.59
CA TYR A 61 -6.23 -1.27 -8.71
C TYR A 61 -4.97 -1.96 -9.25
N ASP A 62 -5.06 -2.66 -10.39
CA ASP A 62 -3.89 -3.14 -11.11
C ASP A 62 -3.25 -1.93 -11.81
N ARG A 63 -2.27 -1.35 -11.12
CA ARG A 63 -1.41 -0.26 -11.62
C ARG A 63 -0.03 -0.79 -11.98
#